data_AF-A0A7S9RRF7-F1
#
_entry.id   AF-A0A7S9RRF7-F1
#
_cell.length_a   1.000
_cell.length_b   1.000
_cell.length_c   1.000
_cell.angle_alpha   90.00
_cell.angle_beta   90.00
_cell.angle_gamma   90.00
#
_symmetry.space_group_name_H-M   'P 1'
#
loop_
_entity.id
_entity.type
_entity.pdbx_description
1 polymer ?
#
loop_
_entity_poly.entity_id
_entity_poly.type
_entity_poly.pdbx_seq_one_letter_code
_entity_poly.pdbx_strand_id
1 'polypeptide(L)' 'MELNDLINRIHKLIEAKEIKTISQAEMAKRIGVQHRTYVEYSRGKNQPLAMKALLNLLNELDDDEIVKVVREWVD' A
#
# COMPACT_ATOMS: atom_id res chain seq x y z
N MET A 1 -5.52 2.36 -13.59
CA MET A 1 -4.30 2.27 -12.75
C MET A 1 -4.25 0.86 -12.21
N GLU A 2 -3.13 0.16 -12.36
CA GLU A 2 -2.96 -1.20 -11.81
C GLU A 2 -2.58 -1.15 -10.32
N LEU A 3 -2.71 -2.27 -9.61
CA LEU A 3 -2.41 -2.35 -8.18
C LEU A 3 -0.95 -1.98 -7.87
N ASN A 4 -0.01 -2.42 -8.71
CA ASN A 4 1.42 -2.10 -8.55
C ASN A 4 1.70 -0.60 -8.75
N ASP A 5 0.96 0.08 -9.62
CA ASP A 5 1.12 1.52 -9.83
C ASP A 5 0.74 2.27 -8.55
N LEU A 6 -0.37 1.87 -7.92
CA LEU A 6 -0.83 2.44 -6.66
C LEU A 6 0.19 2.21 -5.54
N ILE A 7 0.71 0.99 -5.40
CA ILE A 7 1.74 0.65 -4.40
C ILE A 7 2.99 1.51 -4.60
N ASN A 8 3.48 1.60 -5.85
CA ASN A 8 4.67 2.39 -6.16
C ASN A 8 4.44 3.89 -5.89
N ARG A 9 3.24 4.41 -6.18
CA ARG A 9 2.86 5.79 -5.86
C ARG A 9 2.83 6.03 -4.35
N ILE A 10 2.22 5.14 -3.58
CA ILE A 10 2.18 5.24 -2.10
C ILE A 10 3.60 5.20 -1.54
N HIS A 11 4.47 4.30 -2.03
CA HIS A 11 5.88 4.26 -1.63
C HIS A 11 6.54 5.62 -1.84
N LYS A 12 6.38 6.23 -3.03
CA LYS A 12 6.95 7.56 -3.33
C LYS A 12 6.39 8.69 -2.47
N LEU A 13 5.11 8.63 -2.10
CA LEU A 13 4.51 9.61 -1.18
C LEU A 13 5.12 9.51 0.22
N ILE A 14 5.41 8.30 0.70
CA ILE A 14 6.08 8.10 2.00
C ILE A 14 7.51 8.64 1.94
N GLU A 15 8.26 8.33 0.88
CA GLU A 15 9.62 8.87 0.68
C GLU A 15 9.63 10.41 0.64
N ALA A 16 8.67 11.01 -0.07
CA ALA A 16 8.54 12.47 -0.17
C ALA A 16 8.19 13.09 1.20
N LYS A 17 7.29 12.47 1.96
CA LYS A 17 6.93 12.90 3.32
C LYS A 17 8.11 12.87 4.28
N GLU A 18 9.02 11.91 4.12
CA GLU A 18 10.20 11.74 4.96
C GLU A 18 11.46 12.42 4.41
N ILE A 19 11.39 13.03 3.22
CA ILE A 19 12.53 13.64 2.52
C ILE A 19 13.70 12.62 2.42
N LYS A 20 13.37 11.36 2.14
CA LYS A 20 14.34 10.25 2.18
C LYS A 20 13.90 9.11 1.26
N THR A 21 14.86 8.54 0.51
CA THR A 21 14.66 7.27 -0.21
C THR A 21 14.57 6.09 0.78
N ILE A 22 13.56 5.25 0.61
CA ILE A 22 13.29 4.10 1.47
C ILE A 22 13.41 2.84 0.60
N SER A 23 14.23 1.89 1.03
CA SER A 23 14.39 0.64 0.28
C SER A 23 13.09 -0.19 0.36
N GLN A 24 12.88 -1.05 -0.64
CA GLN A 24 11.76 -1.99 -0.63
C GLN A 24 11.83 -2.97 0.56
N ALA A 25 13.02 -3.26 1.09
CA ALA A 25 13.20 -4.09 2.28
C ALA A 25 12.73 -3.37 3.55
N GLU A 26 13.05 -2.08 3.67
CA GLU A 26 12.59 -1.25 4.78
C GLU A 26 11.07 -1.04 4.73
N MET A 27 10.50 -0.76 3.54
CA MET A 27 9.05 -0.60 3.41
C MET A 27 8.30 -1.90 3.72
N ALA A 28 8.82 -3.05 3.28
CA ALA A 28 8.27 -4.36 3.62
C ALA A 28 8.24 -4.59 5.12
N LYS A 29 9.34 -4.26 5.82
CA LYS A 29 9.42 -4.35 7.28
C LYS A 29 8.39 -3.47 7.97
N ARG A 30 8.18 -2.24 7.50
CA ARG A 30 7.21 -1.28 8.08
C ARG A 30 5.76 -1.77 7.98
N ILE A 31 5.42 -2.51 6.94
CA ILE A 31 4.05 -3.02 6.72
C ILE A 31 3.89 -4.50 7.09
N GLY A 32 4.86 -5.10 7.79
CA GLY A 32 4.75 -6.46 8.31
C GLY A 32 4.84 -7.59 7.27
N VAL A 33 5.39 -7.34 6.07
CA VAL A 33 5.52 -8.37 5.03
C VAL A 33 6.97 -8.75 4.74
N GLN A 34 7.19 -9.94 4.19
CA GLN A 34 8.52 -10.33 3.71
C GLN A 34 8.96 -9.45 2.55
N HIS A 35 10.27 -9.15 2.45
CA HIS A 35 10.83 -8.34 1.37
C HIS A 35 10.44 -8.85 -0.03
N ARG A 36 10.52 -10.18 -0.24
CA ARG A 36 10.13 -10.80 -1.52
C ARG A 36 8.67 -10.53 -1.88
N THR A 37 7.76 -10.62 -0.92
CA THR A 37 6.33 -10.34 -1.10
C THR A 37 6.12 -8.91 -1.57
N TYR A 38 6.77 -7.94 -0.93
CA TYR A 38 6.71 -6.53 -1.33
C TYR A 38 7.23 -6.30 -2.76
N VAL A 39 8.36 -6.93 -3.11
CA VAL A 39 8.93 -6.86 -4.46
C VAL A 39 7.93 -7.37 -5.50
N GLU A 40 7.29 -8.52 -5.25
CA GLU A 40 6.29 -9.09 -6.15
C GLU A 40 5.06 -8.18 -6.32
N TYR A 41 4.61 -7.53 -5.23
CA TYR A 41 3.53 -6.54 -5.27
C TYR A 41 3.93 -5.31 -6.09
N SER A 42 5.11 -4.74 -5.88
CA SER A 42 5.62 -3.57 -6.61
C SER A 42 5.81 -3.80 -8.12
N ARG A 43 6.06 -5.06 -8.51
CA ARG A 43 6.22 -5.50 -9.90
C ARG A 43 4.91 -5.93 -10.56
N GLY A 44 3.82 -6.04 -9.79
CA GLY A 44 2.53 -6.53 -10.28
C GLY A 44 2.50 -8.03 -10.58
N LYS A 45 3.50 -8.81 -10.14
CA LYS A 45 3.55 -10.26 -10.36
C LYS A 45 2.54 -11.00 -9.49
N ASN A 46 2.39 -10.55 -8.24
CA ASN A 46 1.38 -11.04 -7.32
C ASN A 46 0.40 -9.90 -7.04
N GLN A 47 -0.87 -10.11 -7.38
CA GLN A 47 -1.94 -9.14 -7.19
C GLN A 47 -3.08 -9.80 -6.39
N PRO A 48 -2.94 -9.91 -5.05
CA PRO A 48 -3.94 -10.60 -4.23
C PRO A 48 -5.34 -10.02 -4.44
N LEU A 49 -6.32 -10.89 -4.72
CA LEU A 49 -7.71 -10.47 -4.94
C LEU A 49 -8.26 -9.68 -3.77
N ALA A 50 -7.87 -10.05 -2.54
CA ALA A 50 -8.27 -9.34 -1.32
C ALA A 50 -7.84 -7.86 -1.30
N MET A 51 -6.66 -7.51 -1.83
CA MET A 51 -6.23 -6.10 -1.91
C MET A 51 -7.11 -5.30 -2.88
N LYS A 52 -7.46 -5.90 -4.02
CA LYS A 52 -8.39 -5.28 -4.98
C LYS A 52 -9.78 -5.11 -4.38
N ALA A 53 -10.29 -6.14 -3.73
CA ALA A 53 -11.59 -6.08 -3.06
C ALA A 53 -11.62 -5.01 -1.96
N LEU A 54 -10.57 -4.91 -1.13
CA LEU A 54 -10.45 -3.87 -0.11
C LEU A 54 -10.45 -2.46 -0.71
N LEU A 55 -9.67 -2.22 -1.77
CA LEU A 55 -9.65 -0.92 -2.45
C LEU A 55 -11.02 -0.56 -3.05
N ASN A 56 -11.72 -1.54 -3.63
CA ASN A 56 -13.07 -1.33 -4.15
C ASN A 56 -14.05 -0.97 -3.02
N LEU A 57 -13.99 -1.65 -1.88
CA LEU A 57 -14.82 -1.31 -0.72
C LEU A 57 -14.52 0.08 -0.17
N LEU A 58 -13.24 0.49 -0.11
CA LEU A 58 -12.86 1.83 0.33
C LEU A 58 -13.36 2.91 -0.64
N ASN A 59 -13.47 2.63 -1.95
CA ASN A 59 -13.99 3.59 -2.93
C ASN A 59 -15.51 3.82 -2.85
N GLU A 60 -16.25 3.01 -2.10
CA GLU A 60 -17.70 3.21 -1.87
C GLU A 60 -17.97 4.15 -0.68
N LEU A 61 -16.93 4.60 0.02
CA LEU A 61 -17.02 5.46 1.20
C LEU A 61 -16.70 6.91 0.85
N ASP A 62 -17.19 7.84 1.68
CA ASP A 62 -16.81 9.25 1.60
C ASP A 62 -15.36 9.47 2.08
N ASP A 63 -14.75 10.59 1.66
CA ASP A 63 -13.32 10.87 1.91
C ASP A 63 -12.92 10.80 3.41
N ASP A 64 -13.78 11.30 4.31
CA ASP A 64 -13.53 11.29 5.76
C ASP A 64 -13.71 9.89 6.37
N GLU A 65 -14.65 9.11 5.85
CA GLU A 65 -14.87 7.71 6.23
C GLU A 65 -13.68 6.83 5.86
N ILE A 66 -13.09 7.02 4.66
CA ILE A 66 -11.87 6.32 4.24
C ILE A 66 -10.74 6.55 5.24
N VAL A 67 -10.50 7.82 5.62
CA VAL A 67 -9.46 8.16 6.58
C VAL A 67 -9.75 7.51 7.93
N LYS A 68 -11.00 7.56 8.40
CA LYS A 68 -11.40 6.95 9.67
C LYS A 68 -11.11 5.45 9.69
N VAL A 69 -11.65 4.68 8.73
CA VAL A 69 -11.51 3.21 8.74
C VAL A 69 -10.06 2.75 8.56
N VAL A 70 -9.27 3.44 7.74
CA VAL A 70 -7.84 3.12 7.55
C VAL A 70 -7.04 3.42 8.82
N ARG A 71 -7.41 4.44 9.60
CA ARG A 71 -6.73 4.80 10.86
C ARG A 71 -7.17 3.94 12.05
N GLU A 72 -8.36 3.35 12.00
CA GLU A 72 -8.84 2.38 12.99
C GLU A 72 -8.25 0.98 12.81
N TRP A 73 -7.67 0.67 11.65
CA TRP A 73 -7.01 -0.62 11.39
C TRP A 73 -5.76 -0.79 12.27
N VAL A 74 -5.72 -1.91 13.01
CA VAL A 74 -4.57 -2.32 13.82
C VAL A 74 -4.24 -3.78 13.45
N ASP A 75 -3.00 -4.02 13.04
CA ASP A 75 -2.40 -5.34 12.76
C ASP A 75 -1.26 -5.61 13.75
#